data_AF-A0A7S3AYE8-F1
#
_entry.id   AF-A0A7S3AYE8-F1
#
_cell.length_a   1.000
_cell.length_b   1.000
_cell.length_c   1.000
_cell.angle_alpha   90.00
_cell.angle_beta   90.00
_cell.angle_gamma   90.00
#
_symmetry.space_group_name_H-M   'P 1'
#
loop_
_entity.id
_entity.type
_entity.pdbx_description
1 polymer ?
#
loop_
_entity_poly.entity_id
_entity_poly.type
_entity_poly.pdbx_seq_one_letter_code
_entity_poly.pdbx_strand_id
1 'polypeptide(L)'
;DFAPNPTCYPSVANLSSGVRSMINATTMFSFWPEAKQNSAEYQMLLSSGCLINPDLGGRAIDTTIPSCRTLIWDQFLNPRYNSQGVSAYWLDETDGEGTLRG
;
A
#
# COMPACT_ATOMS: atom_id res chain seq x y z
N ASP A 1 -6.45 -0.28 3.00
CA ASP A 1 -6.22 -1.74 3.05
C ASP A 1 -4.80 -2.16 2.71
N PHE A 2 -4.08 -1.48 1.81
CA PHE A 2 -2.68 -1.81 1.45
C PHE A 2 -2.39 -3.32 1.38
N ALA A 3 -3.31 -4.05 0.74
CA ALA A 3 -3.29 -5.49 0.64
C ALA A 3 -4.09 -5.88 -0.62
N PRO A 4 -3.71 -6.96 -1.33
CA PRO A 4 -4.56 -7.53 -2.36
C PRO A 4 -5.83 -8.09 -1.74
N ASN A 5 -6.96 -8.04 -2.45
CA ASN A 5 -8.20 -8.65 -1.98
C ASN A 5 -8.00 -10.17 -1.80
N PRO A 6 -8.18 -10.73 -0.59
CA PRO A 6 -7.92 -12.14 -0.33
C PRO A 6 -8.87 -13.10 -1.05
N THR A 7 -10.05 -12.64 -1.49
CA THR A 7 -10.95 -13.45 -2.33
C THR A 7 -10.36 -13.70 -3.71
N CYS A 8 -9.63 -12.73 -4.26
CA CYS A 8 -8.97 -12.84 -5.57
C CYS A 8 -7.55 -13.40 -5.46
N TYR A 9 -6.85 -13.02 -4.38
CA TYR A 9 -5.45 -13.33 -4.13
C TYR A 9 -5.29 -13.94 -2.73
N PRO A 10 -5.69 -15.21 -2.53
CA PRO A 10 -5.77 -15.83 -1.20
C PRO A 10 -4.40 -16.02 -0.52
N SER A 11 -3.30 -16.00 -1.27
CA SER A 11 -1.95 -16.06 -0.73
C SER A 11 -0.95 -15.34 -1.63
N VAL A 12 -0.45 -14.20 -1.16
CA VAL A 12 0.60 -13.43 -1.85
C VAL A 12 1.91 -14.21 -1.90
N ALA A 13 2.20 -14.98 -0.84
CA ALA A 13 3.37 -15.87 -0.80
C ALA A 13 3.33 -16.97 -1.87
N ASN A 14 2.19 -17.66 -2.02
CA ASN A 14 2.04 -18.70 -3.04
C ASN A 14 2.07 -18.11 -4.45
N LEU A 15 1.45 -16.94 -4.65
CA LEU A 15 1.50 -16.23 -5.93
C LEU A 15 2.95 -15.86 -6.29
N SER A 16 3.67 -15.22 -5.38
CA SER A 16 5.03 -14.72 -5.64
C SER A 16 6.04 -15.86 -5.84
N SER A 17 5.98 -16.90 -5.01
CA SER A 17 6.81 -18.09 -5.16
C SER A 17 6.47 -18.89 -6.43
N GLY A 18 5.19 -18.97 -6.81
CA GLY A 18 4.74 -19.61 -8.04
C GLY A 18 5.27 -18.90 -9.29
N VAL A 19 5.12 -17.58 -9.37
CA VAL A 19 5.66 -16.77 -10.49
C VAL A 19 7.17 -16.93 -10.61
N ARG A 20 7.89 -16.87 -9.48
CA ARG A 20 9.33 -17.12 -9.44
C ARG A 20 9.69 -18.51 -9.97
N SER A 21 8.97 -19.54 -9.54
CA SER A 21 9.27 -20.93 -9.91
C SER A 21 8.98 -21.21 -11.39
N MET A 22 7.92 -20.61 -11.94
CA MET A 22 7.49 -20.89 -13.32
C MET A 22 8.34 -20.17 -14.37
N ILE A 23 8.71 -18.92 -14.12
CA ILE A 23 9.32 -18.06 -15.15
C ILE A 23 10.52 -17.24 -14.64
N ASN A 24 10.98 -17.50 -13.41
CA ASN A 24 12.06 -16.76 -12.76
C ASN A 24 11.85 -15.23 -12.69
N ALA A 25 10.59 -14.79 -12.60
CA ALA A 25 10.24 -13.37 -12.49
C ALA A 25 9.91 -12.95 -11.04
N THR A 26 9.97 -11.64 -10.77
CA THR A 26 9.45 -11.01 -9.54
C THR A 26 8.04 -10.51 -9.75
N THR A 27 7.21 -10.57 -8.70
CA THR A 27 5.94 -9.85 -8.63
C THR A 27 6.16 -8.40 -8.21
N MET A 28 5.35 -7.50 -8.76
CA MET A 28 5.26 -6.09 -8.37
C MET A 28 3.80 -5.75 -8.12
N PHE A 29 3.51 -5.03 -7.04
CA PHE A 29 2.16 -4.58 -6.70
C PHE A 29 2.07 -3.06 -6.74
N SER A 30 0.95 -2.54 -7.24
CA SER A 30 0.63 -1.12 -7.16
C SER A 30 0.28 -0.74 -5.71
N PHE A 31 0.77 0.42 -5.31
CA PHE A 31 0.51 1.05 -4.02
C PHE A 31 0.12 2.50 -4.27
N TRP A 32 -1.07 2.87 -3.82
CA TRP A 32 -1.55 4.24 -3.81
C TRP A 32 -1.38 4.80 -2.39
N PRO A 33 -0.90 6.03 -2.21
CA PRO A 33 -0.66 6.61 -0.89
C PRO A 33 -1.95 7.08 -0.17
N GLU A 34 -3.12 6.64 -0.62
CA GLU A 34 -4.42 7.04 -0.11
C GLU A 34 -4.98 6.06 0.95
N ALA A 35 -5.49 6.59 2.05
CA ALA A 35 -6.31 5.85 3.01
C ALA A 35 -7.76 6.36 3.00
N LYS A 36 -8.70 5.47 2.67
CA LYS A 36 -10.15 5.76 2.70
C LYS A 36 -10.70 5.72 4.11
N GLN A 37 -11.66 6.56 4.44
CA GLN A 37 -12.24 6.68 5.79
C GLN A 37 -12.79 5.37 6.37
N ASN A 38 -13.28 4.48 5.51
CA ASN A 38 -13.85 3.18 5.88
C ASN A 38 -12.81 2.04 5.89
N SER A 39 -11.54 2.30 5.57
CA SER A 39 -10.48 1.30 5.67
C SER A 39 -10.08 1.07 7.13
N ALA A 40 -9.61 -0.15 7.42
CA ALA A 40 -9.17 -0.51 8.77
C ALA A 40 -7.94 0.31 9.22
N GLU A 41 -7.13 0.78 8.28
CA GLU A 41 -5.91 1.53 8.56
C GLU A 41 -6.15 3.01 8.87
N TYR A 42 -7.29 3.56 8.45
CA TYR A 42 -7.53 5.01 8.48
C TYR A 42 -7.39 5.59 9.89
N GLN A 43 -7.98 4.95 10.90
CA GLN A 43 -7.94 5.45 12.28
C GLN A 43 -6.54 5.41 12.89
N MET A 44 -5.76 4.37 12.58
CA MET A 44 -4.36 4.28 13.03
C MET A 44 -3.52 5.39 12.40
N LEU A 45 -3.68 5.62 11.10
CA LEU A 45 -2.94 6.67 10.38
C LEU A 45 -3.35 8.07 10.84
N LEU A 46 -4.65 8.29 11.06
CA LEU A 46 -5.19 9.55 11.55
C LEU A 46 -4.68 9.88 12.94
N SER A 47 -4.78 8.94 13.89
CA SER A 47 -4.32 9.14 15.27
C SER A 47 -2.81 9.31 15.38
N SER A 48 -2.04 8.77 14.42
CA SER A 48 -0.59 8.93 14.34
C SER A 48 -0.16 10.24 13.66
N GLY A 49 -1.11 11.07 13.22
CA GLY A 49 -0.81 12.33 12.51
C GLY A 49 -0.23 12.12 11.11
N CYS A 50 -0.45 10.95 10.49
CA CYS A 50 0.16 10.55 9.23
C CYS A 50 -0.73 10.77 8.00
N LEU A 51 -1.89 11.42 8.16
CA LEU A 51 -2.80 11.72 7.05
C LEU A 51 -2.84 13.22 6.78
N ILE A 52 -2.63 13.58 5.51
CA ILE A 52 -2.65 14.96 5.02
C ILE A 52 -3.90 15.21 4.18
N ASN A 53 -3.76 15.99 3.12
CA ASN A 53 -4.82 16.53 2.27
C ASN A 53 -5.80 15.45 1.82
N PRO A 54 -7.09 15.81 1.62
CA PRO A 54 -8.03 14.93 0.96
C PRO A 54 -7.52 14.62 -0.45
N ASP A 55 -7.55 13.35 -0.80
CA ASP A 55 -7.01 12.84 -2.06
C ASP A 55 -7.86 11.64 -2.53
N LEU A 56 -8.28 11.63 -3.80
CA LEU A 56 -8.99 10.53 -4.50
C LEU A 56 -10.19 9.84 -3.76
N GLY A 57 -10.76 10.50 -2.74
CA GLY A 57 -11.87 9.98 -1.93
C GLY A 57 -11.49 9.59 -0.49
N GLY A 58 -10.24 9.75 -0.12
CA GLY A 58 -9.65 9.50 1.19
C GLY A 58 -8.71 10.63 1.58
N ARG A 59 -7.65 10.30 2.32
CA ARG A 59 -6.55 11.21 2.64
C ARG A 59 -5.22 10.59 2.26
N ALA A 60 -4.32 11.38 1.70
CA ALA A 60 -2.98 10.94 1.40
C ALA A 60 -2.15 10.74 2.67
N ILE A 61 -1.20 9.82 2.64
CA ILE A 61 -0.20 9.62 3.69
C ILE A 61 0.86 10.71 3.61
N ASP A 62 1.23 11.30 4.76
CA ASP A 62 2.36 12.21 4.86
C ASP A 62 3.69 11.44 4.83
N THR A 63 4.28 11.34 3.64
CA THR A 63 5.59 10.69 3.47
C THR A 63 6.76 11.61 3.81
N THR A 64 6.53 12.90 4.10
CA THR A 64 7.59 13.82 4.54
C THR A 64 8.06 13.49 5.95
N ILE A 65 7.16 12.96 6.79
CA ILE A 65 7.42 12.58 8.17
C ILE A 65 8.08 11.18 8.24
N PRO A 66 9.30 11.04 8.79
CA PRO A 66 9.99 9.75 8.87
C PRO A 66 9.21 8.66 9.60
N SER A 67 8.55 8.99 10.72
CA SER A 67 7.76 8.01 11.49
C SER A 67 6.57 7.48 10.70
N CYS A 68 5.97 8.28 9.81
CA CYS A 68 4.89 7.83 8.95
C CYS A 68 5.37 6.86 7.86
N ARG A 69 6.55 7.10 7.27
CA ARG A 69 7.18 6.12 6.37
C ARG A 69 7.45 4.79 7.06
N THR A 70 8.01 4.83 8.27
CA THR A 70 8.25 3.62 9.08
C THR A 70 6.95 2.90 9.43
N LEU A 71 5.92 3.63 9.84
CA LEU A 71 4.62 3.04 10.19
C LEU A 71 4.00 2.30 9.00
N ILE A 72 3.97 2.92 7.81
CA ILE A 72 3.45 2.26 6.60
C ILE A 72 4.24 1.01 6.25
N TRP A 73 5.56 1.08 6.32
CA TRP A 73 6.42 -0.06 6.03
C TRP A 73 6.17 -1.21 7.01
N ASP A 74 6.28 -0.94 8.31
CA ASP A 74 6.26 -1.98 9.34
C ASP A 74 4.87 -2.57 9.55
N GLN A 75 3.82 -1.75 9.53
CA GLN A 75 2.46 -2.21 9.81
C GLN A 75 1.79 -2.84 8.57
N PHE A 76 2.15 -2.38 7.37
CA PHE A 76 1.41 -2.72 6.16
C PHE A 76 2.31 -3.37 5.10
N LEU A 77 3.24 -2.63 4.49
CA LEU A 77 3.91 -3.11 3.28
C LEU A 77 4.81 -4.32 3.54
N ASN A 78 5.53 -4.33 4.65
CA ASN A 78 6.41 -5.42 5.00
C ASN A 78 5.64 -6.73 5.28
N PRO A 79 4.71 -6.79 6.26
CA PRO A 79 3.99 -8.03 6.57
C PRO A 79 3.05 -8.51 5.45
N ARG A 80 2.54 -7.61 4.60
CA ARG A 80 1.54 -7.95 3.56
C ARG A 80 2.16 -8.29 2.20
N TYR A 81 3.40 -7.86 1.94
CA TYR A 81 4.07 -8.06 0.65
C TYR A 81 5.53 -8.52 0.81
N ASN A 82 6.39 -7.72 1.44
CA ASN A 82 7.84 -7.97 1.45
C ASN A 82 8.20 -9.31 2.12
N SER A 83 7.65 -9.56 3.31
CA SER A 83 7.84 -10.82 4.03
C SER A 83 7.22 -12.03 3.30
N GLN A 84 6.40 -11.78 2.28
CA GLN A 84 5.74 -12.79 1.45
C GLN A 84 6.43 -12.96 0.07
N GLY A 85 7.61 -12.37 -0.12
CA GLY A 85 8.44 -12.57 -1.33
C GLY A 85 8.20 -11.56 -2.45
N VAL A 86 7.37 -10.54 -2.23
CA VAL A 86 7.26 -9.40 -3.14
C VAL A 86 8.43 -8.46 -2.88
N SER A 87 9.21 -8.13 -3.91
CA SER A 87 10.42 -7.29 -3.76
C SER A 87 10.36 -5.99 -4.56
N ALA A 88 9.26 -5.75 -5.27
CA ALA A 88 9.05 -4.55 -6.08
C ALA A 88 7.68 -3.94 -5.80
N TYR A 89 7.63 -2.61 -5.82
CA TYR A 89 6.42 -1.82 -5.62
C TYR A 89 6.31 -0.81 -6.75
N TRP A 90 5.12 -0.69 -7.33
CA TRP A 90 4.77 0.44 -8.16
C TRP A 90 4.10 1.47 -7.26
N LEU A 91 4.85 2.53 -6.92
CA LEU A 91 4.32 3.66 -6.17
C LEU A 91 3.57 4.55 -7.18
N ASP A 92 2.26 4.55 -7.06
CA ASP A 92 1.34 5.13 -8.04
C ASP A 92 0.54 6.26 -7.38
N GLU A 93 0.04 7.21 -8.17
CA GLU A 93 -0.69 8.40 -7.69
C GLU A 93 0.04 9.18 -6.58
N THR A 94 1.37 9.32 -6.71
CA THR A 94 2.21 9.92 -5.66
C THR A 94 2.30 11.45 -5.68
N ASP A 95 1.87 12.09 -6.77
CA ASP A 95 1.94 13.53 -6.95
C ASP A 95 0.87 14.29 -6.14
N GLY A 96 -0.01 13.57 -5.42
CA GLY A 96 -1.19 14.13 -4.77
C GLY A 96 -2.26 14.52 -5.79
N GLU A 97 -2.25 13.85 -6.95
CA GLU A 97 -3.27 13.97 -7.99
C GLU A 97 -4.57 13.31 -7.52
N GLY A 98 -5.21 13.98 -6.57
CA GLY A 98 -6.66 14.01 -6.54
C GLY A 98 -7.05 14.46 -7.93
N THR A 99 -7.46 13.52 -8.80
CA THR A 99 -7.93 13.84 -10.15
C THR A 99 -8.96 14.94 -9.97
N LEU A 100 -8.52 16.18 -10.21
CA LEU A 100 -9.33 17.37 -10.14
C LEU A 100 -10.30 17.20 -11.30
N ARG A 101 -11.40 16.50 -11.05
CA ARG A 101 -12.62 16.69 -11.81
C ARG A 101 -13.08 18.09 -11.46
N GLY A 102 -12.52 19.06 -12.18
CA GLY A 102 -13.12 20.37 -12.35
C GLY A 102 -14.53 20.27 -12.91
#